data_AF-A0A239A3C7-F1
#
_entry.id   AF-A0A239A3C7-F1
#
_cell.length_a   1.000
_cell.length_b   1.000
_cell.length_c   1.000
_cell.angle_alpha   90.00
_cell.angle_beta   90.00
_cell.angle_gamma   90.00
#
_symmetry.space_group_name_H-M   'P 1'
#
loop_
_entity.id
_entity.type
_entity.pdbx_description
1 polymer ?
#
loop_
_entity_poly.entity_id
_entity_poly.type
_entity_poly.pdbx_seq_one_letter_code
_entity_poly.pdbx_strand_id
1 'polypeptide(L)'
;KARHEVFIAIPGRTRRRRLTVLNQLDDVNRLIGTLSDYGRPVRVAFEATGNYHRALAYRLGVAGFEVKFVSSVALARTREALNNSWDKNDPKDAQVILHMMQIGNEQFYHDPMLCGTNDLQELSKTHDIVSRSKTELWHRVLTHYLPLYFSEADRFHRSSRSDWFFAFLERYPSPHFISAMDQETFLADAWDVVGRKVSKERFFCRYLSDRQVICRAAHCSRL
;
A
#
# COMPACT_ATOMS: atom_id res chain seq x y z
N LYS A 1 -4.30 -15.46 -0.85
CA LYS A 1 -5.32 -16.53 -0.87
C LYS A 1 -4.78 -17.68 -1.71
N ALA A 2 -4.79 -18.91 -1.19
CA ALA A 2 -4.15 -20.06 -1.85
C ALA A 2 -5.08 -20.78 -2.85
N ARG A 3 -6.38 -20.47 -2.85
CA ARG A 3 -7.40 -21.13 -3.66
C ARG A 3 -8.49 -20.17 -4.12
N HIS A 4 -9.13 -20.53 -5.22
CA HIS A 4 -10.27 -19.87 -5.83
C HIS A 4 -11.44 -20.87 -5.89
N GLU A 5 -12.60 -20.47 -5.40
CA GLU A 5 -13.84 -21.23 -5.59
C GLU A 5 -14.47 -20.81 -6.91
N VAL A 6 -14.63 -21.76 -7.83
CA VAL A 6 -15.14 -21.54 -9.17
C VAL A 6 -16.49 -22.24 -9.31
N PHE A 7 -17.46 -21.51 -9.85
CA PHE A 7 -18.80 -22.03 -10.10
C PHE A 7 -19.14 -21.86 -11.57
N ILE A 8 -19.40 -22.97 -12.25
CA ILE A 8 -19.63 -23.03 -13.70
C ILE A 8 -21.10 -23.38 -13.94
N ALA A 9 -21.76 -22.57 -14.78
CA ALA A 9 -23.04 -22.92 -15.37
C ALA A 9 -22.98 -22.87 -16.89
N ILE A 10 -23.73 -23.78 -17.51
CA ILE A 10 -23.84 -23.91 -18.95
C ILE A 10 -25.27 -23.56 -19.31
N PRO A 11 -25.51 -22.58 -20.20
CA PRO A 11 -26.85 -22.25 -20.66
C PRO A 11 -27.60 -23.50 -21.15
N GLY A 12 -28.84 -23.69 -20.69
CA GLY A 12 -29.67 -24.85 -21.03
C GLY A 12 -29.37 -26.13 -20.23
N ARG A 13 -28.40 -26.14 -19.31
CA ARG A 13 -28.19 -27.24 -18.36
C ARG A 13 -28.54 -26.82 -16.94
N THR A 14 -29.29 -27.67 -16.25
CA THR A 14 -29.68 -27.46 -14.84
C THR A 14 -28.52 -27.71 -13.88
N ARG A 15 -27.63 -28.65 -14.20
CA ARG A 15 -26.48 -29.01 -13.35
C ARG A 15 -25.38 -27.95 -13.43
N ARG A 16 -25.12 -27.31 -12.29
CA ARG A 16 -23.96 -26.43 -12.08
C ARG A 16 -22.78 -27.25 -11.57
N ARG A 17 -21.56 -26.88 -11.95
CA ARG A 17 -20.33 -27.54 -11.51
C ARG A 17 -19.56 -26.61 -10.59
N ARG A 18 -19.13 -27.11 -9.44
CA ARG A 18 -18.23 -26.42 -8.51
C ARG A 18 -16.84 -27.02 -8.60
N LEU A 19 -15.83 -26.16 -8.57
CA LEU A 19 -14.42 -26.53 -8.57
C LEU A 19 -13.69 -25.63 -7.57
N THR A 20 -12.67 -26.19 -6.92
CA THR A 20 -11.68 -25.41 -6.18
C THR A 20 -10.40 -25.44 -7.00
N VAL A 21 -9.85 -24.27 -7.30
CA VAL A 21 -8.65 -24.10 -8.11
C VAL A 21 -7.57 -23.51 -7.23
N LEU A 22 -6.46 -24.21 -7.04
CA LEU A 22 -5.34 -23.64 -6.31
C LEU A 22 -4.66 -22.55 -7.13
N ASN A 23 -4.05 -21.58 -6.45
CA ASN A 23 -3.26 -20.55 -7.11
C ASN A 23 -1.87 -21.09 -7.51
N GLN A 24 -1.87 -22.16 -8.31
CA GLN A 24 -0.71 -22.85 -8.84
C GLN A 24 -0.89 -23.02 -10.35
N LEU A 25 0.21 -22.93 -11.10
CA LEU A 25 0.16 -22.93 -12.57
C LEU A 25 -0.56 -24.17 -13.13
N ASP A 26 -0.28 -25.35 -12.57
CA ASP A 26 -0.88 -26.61 -13.03
C ASP A 26 -2.40 -26.63 -12.87
N ASP A 27 -2.91 -26.15 -11.73
CA ASP A 27 -4.34 -26.09 -11.47
C ASP A 27 -5.03 -25.01 -12.32
N VAL A 28 -4.36 -23.89 -12.59
CA VAL A 28 -4.84 -22.88 -13.53
C VAL A 28 -4.92 -23.46 -14.95
N ASN A 29 -3.91 -24.21 -15.39
CA ASN A 29 -3.91 -24.87 -16.69
C ASN A 29 -5.00 -25.94 -16.81
N ARG A 30 -5.25 -26.72 -15.74
CA ARG A 30 -6.37 -27.67 -15.67
C ARG A 30 -7.72 -26.98 -15.78
N LEU A 31 -7.88 -25.82 -15.13
CA LEU A 31 -9.08 -25.01 -15.27
C LEU A 31 -9.25 -24.54 -16.71
N ILE A 32 -8.19 -24.01 -17.34
CA ILE A 32 -8.22 -23.57 -18.74
C ILE A 32 -8.66 -24.71 -19.65
N GLY A 33 -8.03 -25.89 -19.55
CA GLY A 33 -8.43 -27.07 -20.32
C GLY A 33 -9.89 -27.45 -20.11
N THR A 34 -10.32 -27.52 -18.85
CA THR A 34 -11.73 -27.81 -18.50
C THR A 34 -12.72 -26.83 -19.13
N LEU A 35 -12.36 -25.54 -19.20
CA LEU A 35 -13.20 -24.51 -19.80
C LEU A 35 -13.20 -24.60 -21.33
N SER A 36 -12.03 -24.85 -21.94
CA SER A 36 -11.88 -25.05 -23.39
C SER A 36 -12.63 -26.28 -23.90
N ASP A 37 -12.66 -27.37 -23.14
CA ASP A 37 -13.33 -28.63 -23.50
C ASP A 37 -14.85 -28.47 -23.71
N TYR A 38 -15.46 -27.41 -23.19
CA TYR A 38 -16.87 -27.12 -23.47
C TYR A 38 -17.13 -26.71 -24.93
N GLY A 39 -16.10 -26.33 -25.69
CA GLY A 39 -16.22 -25.98 -27.11
C GLY A 39 -17.16 -24.80 -27.39
N ARG A 40 -17.26 -23.85 -26.45
CA ARG A 40 -18.19 -22.70 -26.49
C ARG A 40 -17.49 -21.43 -26.00
N PRO A 41 -17.99 -20.24 -26.36
CA PRO A 41 -17.53 -19.00 -25.74
C PRO A 41 -17.69 -19.06 -24.22
N VAL A 42 -16.62 -18.77 -23.48
CA VAL A 42 -16.60 -18.78 -22.02
C VAL A 42 -16.42 -17.35 -21.51
N ARG A 43 -17.31 -16.96 -20.60
CA ARG A 43 -17.20 -15.75 -19.79
C ARG A 43 -16.80 -16.12 -18.36
N VAL A 44 -15.84 -15.40 -17.79
CA VAL A 44 -15.38 -15.62 -16.41
C VAL A 44 -15.43 -14.28 -15.67
N ALA A 45 -16.14 -14.23 -14.53
CA ALA A 45 -16.21 -13.01 -13.73
C ALA A 45 -15.49 -13.13 -12.38
N PHE A 46 -14.92 -12.00 -11.94
CA PHE A 46 -14.23 -11.88 -10.65
C PHE A 46 -14.78 -10.70 -9.83
N GLU A 47 -14.85 -10.88 -8.51
CA GLU A 47 -14.86 -9.76 -7.57
C GLU A 47 -13.42 -9.25 -7.38
N ALA A 48 -13.05 -8.18 -8.09
CA ALA A 48 -11.68 -7.67 -8.13
C ALA A 48 -11.36 -6.64 -7.03
N THR A 49 -11.57 -6.98 -5.75
CA THR A 49 -11.31 -6.06 -4.60
C THR A 49 -9.87 -6.03 -4.10
N GLY A 50 -9.01 -6.96 -4.55
CA GLY A 50 -7.59 -6.99 -4.18
C GLY A 50 -6.75 -7.78 -5.17
N ASN A 51 -5.43 -7.89 -4.99
CA ASN A 51 -4.54 -8.39 -6.05
C ASN A 51 -4.61 -9.91 -6.32
N TYR A 52 -5.27 -10.70 -5.47
CA TYR A 52 -5.23 -12.17 -5.56
C TYR A 52 -5.84 -12.76 -6.84
N HIS A 53 -6.82 -12.10 -7.45
CA HIS A 53 -7.43 -12.60 -8.69
C HIS A 53 -6.56 -12.35 -9.93
N ARG A 54 -5.60 -11.41 -9.87
CA ARG A 54 -4.86 -10.91 -11.04
C ARG A 54 -4.16 -12.02 -11.82
N ALA A 55 -3.46 -12.93 -11.13
CA ALA A 55 -2.72 -14.01 -11.78
C ALA A 55 -3.66 -14.95 -12.57
N LEU A 56 -4.80 -15.31 -11.96
CA LEU A 56 -5.81 -16.16 -12.60
C LEU A 56 -6.51 -15.43 -13.74
N ALA A 57 -6.91 -14.17 -13.54
CA ALA A 57 -7.56 -13.34 -14.55
C ALA A 57 -6.66 -13.14 -15.78
N TYR A 58 -5.38 -12.81 -15.56
CA TYR A 58 -4.39 -12.68 -16.63
C TYR A 58 -4.28 -13.97 -17.46
N ARG A 59 -4.08 -15.12 -16.79
CA ARG A 59 -3.93 -16.42 -17.49
C ARG A 59 -5.17 -16.80 -18.29
N LEU A 60 -6.36 -16.56 -17.75
CA LEU A 60 -7.61 -16.82 -18.46
C LEU A 60 -7.81 -15.86 -19.64
N GLY A 61 -7.42 -14.59 -19.50
CA GLY A 61 -7.43 -13.63 -20.59
C GLY A 61 -6.44 -13.99 -21.70
N VAL A 62 -5.21 -14.42 -21.35
CA VAL A 62 -4.22 -14.96 -22.31
C VAL A 62 -4.77 -16.19 -23.06
N ALA A 63 -5.53 -17.05 -22.37
CA ALA A 63 -6.19 -18.21 -22.97
C ALA A 63 -7.39 -17.83 -23.89
N GLY A 64 -7.70 -16.54 -24.04
CA GLY A 64 -8.75 -16.05 -24.92
C GLY A 64 -10.16 -16.05 -24.31
N PHE A 65 -10.29 -16.28 -23.00
CA PHE A 65 -11.58 -16.20 -22.33
C PHE A 65 -11.98 -14.74 -22.06
N GLU A 66 -13.28 -14.46 -22.14
CA GLU A 66 -13.80 -13.13 -21.85
C GLU A 66 -13.86 -12.92 -20.32
N VAL A 67 -12.95 -12.10 -19.81
CA VAL A 67 -12.88 -11.79 -18.38
C VAL A 67 -13.75 -10.58 -18.04
N LYS A 68 -14.54 -10.74 -16.98
CA LYS A 68 -15.51 -9.76 -16.47
C LYS A 68 -15.20 -9.37 -15.03
N PHE A 69 -15.64 -8.17 -14.69
CA PHE A 69 -15.55 -7.61 -13.35
C PHE A 69 -16.95 -7.53 -12.73
N VAL A 70 -17.05 -7.93 -11.47
CA VAL A 70 -18.25 -7.71 -10.64
C VAL A 70 -17.89 -6.78 -9.50
N SER A 71 -18.67 -5.72 -9.35
CA SER A 71 -18.53 -4.77 -8.25
C SER A 71 -18.75 -5.46 -6.91
N SER A 72 -17.81 -5.29 -5.98
CA SER A 72 -17.92 -5.82 -4.62
C SER A 72 -19.11 -5.26 -3.84
N VAL A 73 -19.48 -4.01 -4.10
CA VAL A 73 -20.65 -3.36 -3.49
C VAL A 73 -21.94 -4.01 -4.01
N ALA A 74 -22.03 -4.22 -5.32
CA ALA A 74 -23.18 -4.89 -5.91
C ALA A 74 -23.26 -6.35 -5.44
N LEU A 75 -22.13 -7.06 -5.40
CA LEU A 75 -22.04 -8.42 -4.89
C LEU A 75 -22.52 -8.52 -3.44
N ALA A 76 -22.07 -7.63 -2.57
CA ALA A 76 -22.48 -7.63 -1.16
C ALA A 76 -24.00 -7.47 -1.00
N ARG A 77 -24.60 -6.52 -1.73
CA ARG A 77 -26.06 -6.28 -1.70
C ARG A 77 -26.85 -7.45 -2.28
N THR A 78 -26.40 -8.01 -3.41
CA THR A 78 -27.05 -9.19 -4.01
C THR A 78 -26.92 -10.40 -3.11
N ARG A 79 -25.79 -10.58 -2.42
CA ARG A 79 -25.60 -11.64 -1.43
C ARG A 79 -26.57 -11.52 -0.26
N GLU A 80 -26.75 -10.32 0.29
CA GLU A 80 -27.72 -10.06 1.36
C GLU A 80 -29.15 -10.37 0.92
N ALA A 81 -29.51 -10.01 -0.31
CA ALA A 81 -30.83 -10.30 -0.86
C ALA A 81 -31.08 -11.80 -1.12
N LEU A 82 -30.03 -12.57 -1.45
CA LEU A 82 -30.15 -13.99 -1.80
C LEU A 82 -29.95 -14.95 -0.62
N ASN A 83 -29.20 -14.54 0.40
CA ASN A 83 -28.82 -15.42 1.52
C ASN A 83 -29.36 -14.89 2.85
N ASN A 84 -30.29 -15.62 3.46
CA ASN A 84 -30.83 -15.32 4.80
C ASN A 84 -29.89 -15.73 5.95
N SER A 85 -28.62 -16.03 5.67
CA SER A 85 -27.64 -16.50 6.67
C SER A 85 -26.47 -15.54 6.75
N TRP A 86 -26.02 -15.28 7.98
CA TRP A 86 -24.91 -14.37 8.27
C TRP A 86 -23.54 -14.93 7.85
N ASP A 87 -23.47 -16.24 7.53
CA ASP A 87 -22.22 -16.92 7.21
C ASP A 87 -21.67 -16.52 5.84
N LYS A 88 -20.55 -15.78 5.86
CA LYS A 88 -19.75 -15.45 4.69
C LYS A 88 -18.85 -16.62 4.31
N ASN A 89 -19.14 -17.25 3.18
CA ASN A 89 -18.33 -18.35 2.64
C ASN A 89 -18.03 -18.13 1.15
N ASP A 90 -16.78 -18.35 0.75
CA ASP A 90 -16.29 -18.20 -0.64
C ASP A 90 -17.17 -18.88 -1.72
N PRO A 91 -17.76 -20.05 -1.50
CA PRO A 91 -18.64 -20.69 -2.49
C PRO A 91 -19.96 -19.95 -2.69
N LYS A 92 -20.47 -19.27 -1.65
CA LYS A 92 -21.66 -18.42 -1.77
C LYS A 92 -21.33 -17.21 -2.63
N ASP A 93 -20.18 -16.58 -2.41
CA ASP A 93 -19.74 -15.43 -3.21
C ASP A 93 -19.62 -15.83 -4.71
N ALA A 94 -19.06 -17.01 -5.03
CA ALA A 94 -19.01 -17.51 -6.40
C ALA A 94 -20.39 -17.76 -7.03
N GLN A 95 -21.38 -18.22 -6.24
CA GLN A 95 -22.76 -18.38 -6.70
C GLN A 95 -23.45 -17.04 -6.98
N VAL A 96 -23.22 -16.05 -6.12
CA VAL A 96 -23.77 -14.69 -6.30
C VAL A 96 -23.15 -14.05 -7.53
N ILE A 97 -21.83 -14.16 -7.74
CA ILE A 97 -21.16 -13.72 -8.97
C ILE A 97 -21.84 -14.34 -10.19
N LEU A 98 -22.03 -15.66 -10.20
CA LEU A 98 -22.69 -16.33 -11.33
C LEU A 98 -24.11 -15.80 -11.58
N HIS A 99 -24.89 -15.56 -10.52
CA HIS A 99 -26.22 -14.97 -10.66
C HIS A 99 -26.16 -13.55 -11.27
N MET A 100 -25.19 -12.74 -10.84
CA MET A 100 -24.98 -11.40 -11.39
C MET A 100 -24.61 -11.42 -12.88
N MET A 101 -23.79 -12.38 -13.30
CA MET A 101 -23.48 -12.59 -14.72
C MET A 101 -24.73 -12.93 -15.54
N GLN A 102 -25.66 -13.72 -14.98
CA GLN A 102 -26.90 -14.13 -15.66
C GLN A 102 -27.85 -12.95 -15.91
N ILE A 103 -27.90 -11.99 -14.98
CA ILE A 103 -28.70 -10.77 -15.12
C ILE A 103 -27.95 -9.63 -15.84
N GLY A 104 -26.72 -9.90 -16.31
CA GLY A 104 -25.89 -8.91 -17.02
C GLY A 104 -25.30 -7.80 -16.13
N ASN A 105 -25.32 -7.97 -14.81
CA ASN A 105 -24.74 -7.02 -13.86
C ASN A 105 -23.23 -7.26 -13.69
N GLU A 106 -22.51 -7.11 -14.80
CA GLU A 106 -21.07 -7.31 -14.94
C GLU A 106 -20.46 -6.17 -15.76
N GLN A 107 -19.17 -5.90 -15.57
CA GLN A 107 -18.40 -4.89 -16.29
C GLN A 107 -17.24 -5.54 -17.03
N PHE A 108 -16.64 -4.81 -17.97
CA PHE A 108 -15.41 -5.26 -18.62
C PHE A 108 -14.25 -5.25 -17.62
N TYR A 109 -13.46 -6.32 -17.63
CA TYR A 109 -12.20 -6.37 -16.89
C TYR A 109 -11.05 -6.01 -17.82
N HIS A 110 -10.40 -4.88 -17.56
CA HIS A 110 -9.21 -4.46 -18.28
C HIS A 110 -7.97 -4.93 -17.52
N ASP A 111 -7.43 -6.08 -17.91
CA ASP A 111 -6.23 -6.61 -17.29
C ASP A 111 -5.02 -5.70 -17.58
N PRO A 112 -4.29 -5.21 -16.55
CA PRO A 112 -3.21 -4.25 -16.76
C PRO A 112 -2.06 -4.79 -17.63
N MET A 113 -1.77 -6.09 -17.58
CA MET A 113 -0.71 -6.71 -18.36
C MET A 113 -1.14 -6.85 -19.83
N LEU A 114 -2.39 -7.28 -20.07
CA LEU A 114 -2.92 -7.41 -21.44
C LEU A 114 -3.15 -6.05 -22.11
N CYS A 115 -3.57 -5.05 -21.34
CA CYS A 115 -3.80 -3.70 -21.85
C CYS A 115 -2.53 -2.83 -21.89
N GLY A 116 -1.37 -3.36 -21.48
CA GLY A 116 -0.11 -2.60 -21.50
C GLY A 116 -0.08 -1.40 -20.55
N THR A 117 -0.89 -1.40 -19.49
CA THR A 117 -0.97 -0.31 -18.50
C THR A 117 -0.39 -0.66 -17.13
N ASN A 118 0.15 -1.87 -16.97
CA ASN A 118 0.70 -2.34 -15.69
C ASN A 118 1.80 -1.41 -15.17
N ASP A 119 2.76 -1.02 -16.01
CA ASP A 119 3.90 -0.21 -15.58
C ASP A 119 3.46 1.15 -15.04
N LEU A 120 2.51 1.80 -15.72
CA LEU A 120 1.91 3.06 -15.25
C LEU A 120 1.21 2.89 -13.90
N GLN A 121 0.44 1.80 -13.73
CA GLN A 121 -0.23 1.51 -12.48
C GLN A 121 0.76 1.26 -11.33
N GLU A 122 1.84 0.52 -11.58
CA GLU A 122 2.85 0.22 -10.56
C GLU A 122 3.65 1.47 -10.17
N LEU A 123 3.98 2.35 -11.14
CA LEU A 123 4.57 3.66 -10.85
C LEU A 123 3.63 4.53 -10.00
N SER A 124 2.36 4.62 -10.36
CA SER A 124 1.37 5.40 -9.62
C SER A 124 1.19 4.90 -8.19
N LYS A 125 1.11 3.57 -7.98
CA LYS A 125 1.00 2.99 -6.64
C LYS A 125 2.27 3.20 -5.82
N THR A 126 3.44 3.03 -6.44
CA THR A 126 4.73 3.25 -5.77
C THR A 126 4.84 4.70 -5.30
N HIS A 127 4.47 5.65 -6.16
CA HIS A 127 4.43 7.06 -5.78
C HIS A 127 3.50 7.33 -4.59
N ASP A 128 2.28 6.77 -4.60
CA ASP A 128 1.33 6.90 -3.50
C ASP A 128 1.89 6.35 -2.18
N ILE A 129 2.42 5.12 -2.22
CA ILE A 129 3.03 4.47 -1.04
C ILE A 129 4.18 5.32 -0.50
N VAL A 130 5.12 5.74 -1.36
CA VAL A 130 6.28 6.55 -0.96
C VAL A 130 5.83 7.90 -0.39
N SER A 131 4.87 8.57 -1.02
CA SER A 131 4.37 9.88 -0.57
C SER A 131 3.68 9.79 0.78
N ARG A 132 2.87 8.74 0.99
CA ARG A 132 2.22 8.48 2.28
C ARG A 132 3.25 8.16 3.35
N SER A 133 4.20 7.27 3.07
CA SER A 133 5.28 6.93 4.01
C SER A 133 6.15 8.13 4.38
N LYS A 134 6.47 9.02 3.43
CA LYS A 134 7.19 10.28 3.71
C LYS A 134 6.42 11.15 4.69
N THR A 135 5.12 11.34 4.46
CA THR A 135 4.24 12.13 5.32
C THR A 135 4.12 11.51 6.71
N GLU A 136 3.86 10.21 6.79
CA GLU A 136 3.78 9.48 8.06
C GLU A 136 5.08 9.57 8.86
N LEU A 137 6.23 9.36 8.21
CA LEU A 137 7.55 9.45 8.84
C LEU A 137 7.77 10.87 9.36
N TRP A 138 7.46 11.88 8.55
CA TRP A 138 7.61 13.28 8.96
C TRP A 138 6.76 13.61 10.17
N HIS A 139 5.48 13.20 10.18
CA HIS A 139 4.63 13.37 11.36
C HIS A 139 5.23 12.69 12.59
N ARG A 140 5.74 11.46 12.49
CA ARG A 140 6.39 10.79 13.62
C ARG A 140 7.62 11.54 14.12
N VAL A 141 8.45 12.07 13.21
CA VAL A 141 9.61 12.89 13.56
C VAL A 141 9.16 14.13 14.33
N LEU A 142 8.15 14.84 13.83
CA LEU A 142 7.66 16.07 14.45
C LEU A 142 6.97 15.86 15.80
N THR A 143 6.11 14.85 15.92
CA THR A 143 5.23 14.72 17.09
C THR A 143 5.81 13.85 18.20
N HIS A 144 6.71 12.94 17.88
CA HIS A 144 7.27 12.00 18.87
C HIS A 144 8.77 12.21 19.10
N TYR A 145 9.54 12.43 18.04
CA TYR A 145 10.99 12.45 18.16
C TYR A 145 11.53 13.83 18.56
N LEU A 146 11.16 14.90 17.84
CA LEU A 146 11.64 16.25 18.13
C LEU A 146 11.30 16.73 19.54
N PRO A 147 10.09 16.52 20.09
CA PRO A 147 9.77 16.98 21.44
C PRO A 147 10.65 16.35 22.52
N LEU A 148 11.16 15.13 22.29
CA LEU A 148 11.99 14.40 23.24
C LEU A 148 13.47 14.76 23.13
N TYR A 149 13.98 14.94 21.91
CA TYR A 149 15.41 15.12 21.66
C TYR A 149 15.78 16.54 21.25
N PHE A 150 14.94 17.26 20.51
CA PHE A 150 15.26 18.59 19.98
C PHE A 150 14.03 19.51 20.04
N SER A 151 13.55 19.79 21.26
CA SER A 151 12.30 20.54 21.46
C SER A 151 12.34 21.96 20.85
N GLU A 152 13.54 22.54 20.76
CA GLU A 152 13.82 23.84 20.14
C GLU A 152 13.70 23.81 18.61
N ALA A 153 13.91 22.63 18.00
CA ALA A 153 13.86 22.43 16.56
C ALA A 153 12.43 22.50 15.99
N ASP A 154 11.40 22.41 16.84
CA ASP A 154 9.99 22.54 16.45
C ASP A 154 9.70 23.87 15.73
N ARG A 155 10.49 24.92 15.94
CA ARG A 155 10.26 26.21 15.24
C ARG A 155 10.84 26.26 13.84
N PHE A 156 11.70 25.32 13.47
CA PHE A 156 12.45 25.30 12.20
C PHE A 156 11.85 24.34 11.16
N HIS A 157 10.95 23.44 11.58
CA HIS A 157 10.34 22.44 10.70
C HIS A 157 9.35 23.00 9.66
N ARG A 158 8.89 24.25 9.81
CA ARG A 158 7.90 24.88 8.91
C ARG A 158 8.39 25.04 7.46
N SER A 159 9.67 24.80 7.19
CA SER A 159 10.19 24.65 5.82
C SER A 159 10.20 23.17 5.42
N SER A 160 9.09 22.71 4.85
CA SER A 160 8.82 21.31 4.45
C SER A 160 9.76 20.71 3.39
N ARG A 161 10.85 21.39 3.02
CA ARG A 161 11.83 20.99 1.98
C ARG A 161 13.27 21.06 2.47
N SER A 162 13.49 20.99 3.77
CA SER A 162 14.83 21.06 4.34
C SER A 162 15.49 19.69 4.31
N ASP A 163 15.98 19.25 3.14
CA ASP A 163 16.86 18.07 3.03
C ASP A 163 18.01 18.16 4.04
N TRP A 164 18.46 19.39 4.31
CA TRP A 164 19.45 19.71 5.32
C TRP A 164 19.05 19.29 6.75
N PHE A 165 17.76 19.34 7.10
CA PHE A 165 17.29 19.02 8.45
C PHE A 165 17.30 17.52 8.70
N PHE A 166 16.91 16.72 7.70
CA PHE A 166 17.09 15.27 7.77
C PHE A 166 18.57 14.90 7.79
N ALA A 167 19.40 15.52 6.95
CA ALA A 167 20.84 15.30 6.99
C ALA A 167 21.46 15.68 8.37
N PHE A 168 20.95 16.74 9.00
CA PHE A 168 21.33 17.14 10.36
C PHE A 168 20.93 16.08 11.39
N LEU A 169 19.71 15.55 11.32
CA LEU A 169 19.25 14.48 12.22
C LEU A 169 19.98 13.15 11.99
N GLU A 170 20.38 12.84 10.76
CA GLU A 170 21.20 11.66 10.44
C GLU A 170 22.61 11.80 11.04
N ARG A 171 23.20 13.00 11.00
CA ARG A 171 24.52 13.28 11.59
C ARG A 171 24.46 13.37 13.11
N TYR A 172 23.39 13.94 13.66
CA TYR A 172 23.19 14.15 15.10
C TYR A 172 21.81 13.65 15.56
N PRO A 173 21.65 12.33 15.77
CA PRO A 173 20.35 11.74 16.16
C PRO A 173 19.94 12.03 17.61
N SER A 174 20.73 12.74 18.39
CA SER A 174 20.41 13.12 19.77
C SER A 174 21.31 14.27 20.21
N PRO A 175 20.87 15.16 21.11
CA PRO A 175 21.69 16.22 21.68
C PRO A 175 23.02 15.74 22.27
N HIS A 176 23.09 14.49 22.71
CA HIS A 176 24.31 13.93 23.30
C HIS A 176 25.49 13.97 22.32
N PHE A 177 25.26 13.71 21.03
CA PHE A 177 26.31 13.75 20.00
C PHE A 177 26.89 15.15 19.84
N ILE A 178 26.05 16.18 19.94
CA ILE A 178 26.48 17.59 19.88
C ILE A 178 27.16 18.00 21.18
N SER A 179 26.70 17.46 22.32
CA SER A 179 27.22 17.81 23.65
C SER A 179 28.57 17.18 23.94
N ALA A 180 28.90 16.07 23.28
CA ALA A 180 30.20 15.40 23.36
C ALA A 180 31.30 16.14 22.57
N MET A 181 30.94 17.11 21.73
CA MET A 181 31.86 17.88 20.90
C MET A 181 32.05 19.30 21.44
N ASP A 182 33.25 19.83 21.25
CA ASP A 182 33.53 21.25 21.41
C ASP A 182 32.77 22.08 20.36
N GLN A 183 32.50 23.34 20.71
CA GLN A 183 31.64 24.20 19.90
C GLN A 183 32.23 24.49 18.51
N GLU A 184 33.55 24.67 18.41
CA GLU A 184 34.22 24.95 17.13
C GLU A 184 34.17 23.74 16.20
N THR A 185 34.46 22.55 16.72
CA THR A 185 34.37 21.31 15.93
C THR A 185 32.94 21.00 15.49
N PHE A 186 31.94 21.21 16.35
CA PHE A 186 30.53 21.07 15.95
C PHE A 186 30.14 22.06 14.86
N LEU A 187 30.53 23.33 14.98
CA LEU A 187 30.20 24.33 13.95
C LEU A 187 30.87 24.01 12.62
N ALA A 188 32.11 23.54 12.62
CA ALA A 188 32.81 23.10 11.41
C ALA A 188 32.10 21.90 10.76
N ASP A 189 31.78 20.85 11.53
CA ASP A 189 31.15 19.62 11.04
C ASP A 189 29.70 19.84 10.57
N ALA A 190 28.91 20.62 11.33
CA ALA A 190 27.53 20.92 10.98
C ALA A 190 27.42 21.88 9.77
N TRP A 191 28.48 22.64 9.46
CA TRP A 191 28.48 23.56 8.33
C TRP A 191 28.38 22.85 6.98
N ASP A 192 29.00 21.67 6.86
CA ASP A 192 28.98 20.82 5.68
C ASP A 192 27.62 20.18 5.43
N VAL A 193 26.90 19.85 6.50
CA VAL A 193 25.58 19.19 6.44
C VAL A 193 24.44 20.16 6.11
N VAL A 194 24.51 21.40 6.61
CA VAL A 194 23.34 22.32 6.57
C VAL A 194 23.22 23.14 5.28
N GLY A 195 24.27 23.22 4.43
CA GLY A 195 24.23 23.85 3.10
C GLY A 195 24.05 25.40 3.10
N ARG A 196 24.66 26.13 2.16
CA ARG A 196 24.88 27.60 2.22
C ARG A 196 23.65 28.53 2.39
N LYS A 197 22.41 28.08 2.13
CA LYS A 197 21.22 28.97 1.95
C LYS A 197 20.24 29.07 3.12
N VAL A 198 20.46 28.35 4.21
CA VAL A 198 19.54 28.38 5.38
C VAL A 198 19.96 29.53 6.31
N SER A 199 19.04 30.14 7.06
CA SER A 199 19.36 31.07 8.16
C SER A 199 20.10 30.37 9.32
N LYS A 200 21.31 29.88 9.04
CA LYS A 200 22.17 29.00 9.86
C LYS A 200 22.48 29.60 11.22
N GLU A 201 22.85 30.87 11.23
CA GLU A 201 23.31 31.57 12.43
C GLU A 201 22.21 31.64 13.50
N ARG A 202 20.93 31.74 13.11
CA ARG A 202 19.82 31.77 14.08
C ARG A 202 19.53 30.42 14.72
N PHE A 203 19.76 29.30 14.02
CA PHE A 203 19.61 27.97 14.60
C PHE A 203 20.77 27.67 15.54
N PHE A 204 22.01 27.85 15.08
CA PHE A 204 23.21 27.54 15.86
C PHE A 204 23.43 28.49 17.03
N CYS A 205 23.34 29.83 16.84
CA CYS A 205 23.49 30.77 17.96
C CYS A 205 22.41 30.60 19.03
N ARG A 206 21.20 30.12 18.68
CA ARG A 206 20.14 29.88 19.67
C ARG A 206 20.21 28.50 20.33
N TYR A 207 20.53 27.44 19.58
CA TYR A 207 20.80 26.14 20.19
C TYR A 207 21.96 26.24 21.19
N LEU A 208 22.98 27.05 20.86
CA LEU A 208 24.11 27.35 21.74
C LEU A 208 23.78 28.38 22.83
N SER A 209 22.76 29.24 22.69
CA SER A 209 22.30 30.11 23.78
C SER A 209 21.41 29.37 24.78
N ASP A 210 20.54 28.47 24.30
CA ASP A 210 19.70 27.60 25.14
C ASP A 210 20.50 26.46 25.81
N ARG A 211 21.74 26.19 25.36
CA ARG A 211 22.72 25.31 26.07
C ARG A 211 22.92 25.70 27.54
N GLN A 212 22.78 26.97 27.91
CA GLN A 212 22.88 27.40 29.32
C GLN A 212 21.70 26.88 30.18
N VAL A 213 20.57 26.53 29.58
CA VAL A 213 19.39 26.01 30.27
C VAL A 213 19.42 24.48 30.34
N ILE A 214 19.87 23.78 29.30
CA ILE A 214 19.87 22.29 29.25
C ILE A 214 21.06 21.65 29.97
N CYS A 215 22.23 22.30 30.06
CA CYS A 215 23.33 21.78 30.90
C CYS A 215 22.91 21.68 32.38
N ARG A 216 21.88 22.42 32.83
CA ARG A 216 21.27 22.25 34.16
C ARG A 216 20.28 21.09 34.22
N ALA A 217 19.56 20.78 33.13
CA ALA A 217 18.59 19.69 33.09
C ALA A 217 19.26 18.30 32.97
N ALA A 218 20.34 18.17 32.18
CA ALA A 218 21.09 16.92 32.07
C ALA A 218 21.87 16.55 33.35
N HIS A 219 22.08 17.51 34.25
CA HIS A 219 22.61 17.24 35.59
C HIS A 219 21.56 16.66 36.55
N CYS A 220 20.26 16.76 36.20
CA CYS A 220 19.14 16.27 37.01
C CYS A 220 18.71 14.83 36.66
N SER A 221 19.27 14.23 35.59
CA SER A 221 18.97 12.85 35.17
C SER A 221 20.08 11.84 35.54
N ARG A 222 21.06 12.26 36.36
CA ARG A 222 22.04 11.37 37.01
C ARG A 222 21.77 11.26 38.52
N LEU A 223 20.50 11.02 38.86
CA LEU A 223 20.06 10.42 40.13
C LEU A 223 19.01 9.35 39.79
#